data_AF-A0A7S2MGS7-F1
#
_entry.id   AF-A0A7S2MGS7-F1
#
_cell.length_a   1.000
_cell.length_b   1.000
_cell.length_c   1.000
_cell.angle_alpha   90.00
_cell.angle_beta   90.00
_cell.angle_gamma   90.00
#
_symmetry.space_group_name_H-M   'P 1'
#
loop_
_entity.id
_entity.type
_entity.pdbx_description
1 polymer ?
#
loop_
_entity_poly.entity_id
_entity_poly.type
_entity_poly.pdbx_seq_one_letter_code
_entity_poly.pdbx_strand_id
1 'polypeptide(L)'
;FLRHVLRLPPPLGYTHEEPLAKNVPEKAGRGGLRQKNKPKDVGSDSTAWCKEAMWKNDVRPGASWGRLTVKEQAEWGRKQCDQLVTEKAMFVRSEALPDCSAGSGDVSRQEVVAVCCGTTTRKVTGPQISKLALFRYLLPSIAHTVDCGLRYMVVVGYDKGDPFYDTYHGLTQVENWFEQHMQVPLAQRGVNISLRLVKVVNTLKKPGPVFNTITKYAYDEGADYIYRVNDDTEMASPWAKKFISQ
;
A
#
# COMPACT_ATOMS: atom_id res chain seq x y z
N PHE A 1 26.33 6.77 -23.61
CA PHE A 1 24.97 6.46 -24.07
C PHE A 1 24.10 7.70 -23.83
N LEU A 2 23.87 8.50 -24.88
CA LEU A 2 23.13 9.76 -24.80
C LEU A 2 21.69 9.51 -24.36
N ARG A 3 21.19 10.26 -23.37
CA ARG A 3 19.76 10.33 -23.04
C ARG A 3 19.28 11.74 -23.27
N HIS A 4 18.39 11.90 -24.25
CA HIS A 4 17.57 13.08 -24.43
C HIS A 4 16.43 13.05 -23.42
N VAL A 5 16.38 14.06 -22.55
CA VAL A 5 15.20 14.37 -21.74
C VAL A 5 14.28 15.20 -22.62
N LEU A 6 13.29 14.56 -23.23
CA LEU A 6 12.24 15.26 -23.99
C LEU A 6 11.13 15.64 -23.01
N ARG A 7 11.02 16.94 -22.68
CA ARG A 7 9.81 17.51 -22.10
C ARG A 7 8.75 17.57 -23.21
N LEU A 8 7.70 16.78 -23.09
CA LEU A 8 6.57 16.78 -24.02
C LEU A 8 5.37 17.52 -23.39
N PRO A 9 4.51 18.15 -24.22
CA PRO A 9 3.37 18.92 -23.74
C PRO A 9 2.31 18.05 -23.03
N PRO A 10 1.49 18.63 -22.15
CA PRO A 10 0.50 17.89 -21.36
C PRO A 10 -0.65 17.34 -22.22
N PRO A 11 -1.24 16.19 -21.84
CA PRO A 11 -2.38 15.60 -22.55
C PRO A 11 -3.69 16.35 -22.28
N LEU A 12 -4.55 16.41 -23.31
CA LEU A 12 -5.90 16.95 -23.27
C LEU A 12 -6.82 16.01 -22.46
N GLY A 13 -7.55 16.57 -21.51
CA GLY A 13 -8.32 15.86 -20.49
C GLY A 13 -9.42 14.94 -21.05
N TYR A 14 -9.56 13.78 -20.42
CA TYR A 14 -10.60 12.79 -20.67
C TYR A 14 -11.57 12.80 -19.48
N THR A 15 -12.83 13.18 -19.70
CA THR A 15 -13.88 13.16 -18.68
C THR A 15 -14.63 11.83 -18.73
N HIS A 16 -14.62 11.08 -17.63
CA HIS A 16 -15.45 9.89 -17.46
C HIS A 16 -16.77 10.30 -16.78
N GLU A 17 -17.91 10.13 -17.48
CA GLU A 17 -19.24 10.24 -16.87
C GLU A 17 -19.62 8.94 -16.18
N GLU A 18 -20.07 9.04 -14.92
CA GLU A 18 -20.56 7.95 -14.08
C GLU A 18 -22.10 7.87 -14.17
N PRO A 19 -22.71 6.67 -14.30
CA PRO A 19 -24.16 6.56 -14.27
C PRO A 19 -24.72 6.46 -12.84
N LEU A 20 -25.73 7.30 -12.56
CA LEU A 20 -26.51 7.36 -11.32
C LEU A 20 -27.14 6.00 -10.94
N ALA A 21 -26.85 5.54 -9.72
CA ALA A 21 -27.54 4.43 -9.08
C ALA A 21 -28.90 4.86 -8.51
N LYS A 22 -29.91 3.99 -8.68
CA LYS A 22 -31.30 4.18 -8.27
C LYS A 22 -31.53 3.82 -6.80
N ASN A 23 -32.31 4.66 -6.11
CA ASN A 23 -32.75 4.52 -4.72
C ASN A 23 -33.59 3.25 -4.49
N VAL A 24 -33.32 2.55 -3.38
CA VAL A 24 -34.11 1.42 -2.83
C VAL A 24 -34.69 1.84 -1.48
N PRO A 25 -35.98 1.55 -1.17
CA PRO A 25 -36.62 2.02 0.06
C PRO A 25 -36.23 1.19 1.30
N GLU A 26 -36.05 1.93 2.38
CA GLU A 26 -35.64 1.50 3.72
C GLU A 26 -36.81 0.85 4.48
N LYS A 27 -36.63 -0.38 4.98
CA LYS A 27 -37.59 -1.05 5.89
C LYS A 27 -37.09 -0.98 7.33
N ALA A 28 -37.84 -0.27 8.17
CA ALA A 28 -37.61 -0.17 9.61
C ALA A 28 -37.91 -1.49 10.32
N GLY A 29 -36.87 -2.10 10.92
CA GLY A 29 -36.98 -3.25 11.81
C GLY A 29 -36.45 -2.90 13.21
N ARG A 30 -37.35 -2.80 14.20
CA ARG A 30 -37.01 -2.66 15.63
C ARG A 30 -36.40 -3.95 16.14
N GLY A 31 -35.18 -3.90 16.70
CA GLY A 31 -34.51 -5.05 17.30
C GLY A 31 -33.58 -4.67 18.45
N GLY A 32 -34.00 -5.04 19.66
CA GLY A 32 -33.24 -5.29 20.90
C GLY A 32 -31.87 -4.64 21.12
N LEU A 33 -31.81 -3.75 22.11
CA LEU A 33 -30.58 -3.32 22.79
C LEU A 33 -29.85 -4.52 23.40
N ARG A 34 -28.83 -5.03 22.69
CA ARG A 34 -27.83 -5.95 23.22
C ARG A 34 -26.77 -5.12 23.96
N GLN A 35 -26.60 -5.37 25.25
CA GLN A 35 -25.55 -4.75 26.06
C GLN A 35 -24.18 -5.01 25.41
N LYS A 36 -23.51 -3.94 24.98
CA LYS A 36 -22.14 -3.99 24.46
C LYS A 36 -21.21 -4.25 25.64
N ASN A 37 -20.71 -5.48 25.75
CA ASN A 37 -19.56 -5.78 26.59
C ASN A 37 -18.40 -4.89 26.13
N LYS A 38 -17.89 -4.03 27.02
CA LYS A 38 -16.65 -3.28 26.80
C LYS A 38 -15.55 -4.28 26.38
N PRO A 39 -14.79 -4.01 25.30
CA PRO A 39 -13.61 -4.80 24.99
C PRO A 39 -12.70 -4.78 26.22
N LYS A 40 -12.40 -5.96 26.78
CA LYS A 40 -11.37 -6.08 27.80
C LYS A 40 -10.07 -5.63 27.17
N ASP A 41 -9.36 -4.75 27.86
CA ASP A 41 -8.01 -4.28 27.51
C ASP A 41 -7.14 -5.51 27.23
N VAL A 42 -6.92 -5.83 25.95
CA VAL A 42 -6.01 -6.90 25.53
C VAL A 42 -4.62 -6.31 25.67
N GLY A 43 -4.15 -6.31 26.92
CA GLY A 43 -3.05 -5.51 27.41
C GLY A 43 -1.72 -5.74 26.71
N SER A 44 -0.83 -4.76 26.86
CA SER A 44 0.51 -4.67 26.24
C SER A 44 1.34 -5.96 26.30
N ASP A 45 1.08 -6.79 27.30
CA ASP A 45 1.67 -8.10 27.55
C ASP A 45 1.45 -9.11 26.42
N SER A 46 0.29 -9.07 25.75
CA SER A 46 0.04 -9.94 24.59
C SER A 46 0.92 -9.56 23.40
N THR A 47 1.17 -8.27 23.18
CA THR A 47 2.03 -7.82 22.09
C THR A 47 3.50 -8.16 22.34
N ALA A 48 3.98 -8.01 23.57
CA ALA A 48 5.35 -8.36 23.95
C ALA A 48 5.62 -9.85 23.70
N TRP A 49 4.72 -10.71 24.18
CA TRP A 49 4.81 -12.15 23.96
C TRP A 49 4.81 -12.50 22.47
N CYS A 50 3.90 -11.93 21.67
CA CYS A 50 3.82 -12.24 20.25
C CYS A 50 5.13 -11.90 19.51
N LYS A 51 5.76 -10.77 19.85
CA LYS A 51 7.05 -10.37 19.26
C LYS A 51 8.17 -11.32 19.68
N GLU A 52 8.28 -11.63 20.97
CA GLU A 52 9.31 -12.55 21.47
C GLU A 52 9.17 -13.94 20.85
N ALA A 53 7.95 -14.47 20.85
CA ALA A 53 7.63 -15.75 20.24
C ALA A 53 7.98 -15.76 18.75
N MET A 54 7.71 -14.66 18.03
CA MET A 54 8.09 -14.52 16.62
C MET A 54 9.60 -14.62 16.42
N TRP A 55 10.38 -13.79 17.12
CA TRP A 55 11.83 -13.73 16.94
C TRP A 55 12.54 -15.00 17.39
N LYS A 56 12.16 -15.55 18.55
CA LYS A 56 12.79 -16.74 19.13
C LYS A 56 12.55 -17.99 18.28
N ASN A 57 11.34 -18.12 17.74
CA ASN A 57 10.90 -19.30 17.02
C ASN A 57 10.92 -19.14 15.50
N ASP A 58 11.38 -18.00 14.98
CA ASP A 58 11.39 -17.69 13.53
C ASP A 58 10.00 -17.85 12.89
N VAL A 59 8.97 -17.37 13.60
CA VAL A 59 7.58 -17.39 13.13
C VAL A 59 7.43 -16.36 12.01
N ARG A 60 6.73 -16.73 10.94
CA ARG A 60 6.33 -15.80 9.88
C ARG A 60 4.82 -15.69 9.91
N PRO A 61 4.24 -14.62 10.48
CA PRO A 61 2.79 -14.44 10.60
C PRO A 61 2.04 -14.81 9.32
N GLY A 62 1.01 -15.64 9.45
CA GLY A 62 0.21 -16.18 8.34
C GLY A 62 0.92 -17.14 7.36
N ALA A 63 2.23 -17.37 7.48
CA ALA A 63 3.03 -18.12 6.50
C ALA A 63 3.74 -19.36 7.08
N SER A 64 4.32 -19.27 8.28
CA SER A 64 5.02 -20.38 8.93
C SER A 64 4.96 -20.23 10.45
N TRP A 65 4.73 -21.34 11.15
CA TRP A 65 4.80 -21.42 12.61
C TRP A 65 6.24 -21.45 13.14
N GLY A 66 7.25 -21.52 12.26
CA GLY A 66 8.64 -21.65 12.65
C GLY A 66 8.84 -22.87 13.53
N ARG A 67 9.40 -22.65 14.73
CA ARG A 67 9.65 -23.68 15.76
C ARG A 67 8.60 -23.72 16.88
N LEU A 68 7.47 -23.02 16.73
CA LEU A 68 6.42 -23.04 17.77
C LEU A 68 5.84 -24.44 17.96
N THR A 69 5.72 -24.86 19.21
CA THR A 69 4.99 -26.06 19.60
C THR A 69 3.48 -25.89 19.36
N VAL A 70 2.73 -26.98 19.29
CA VAL A 70 1.26 -26.95 19.11
C VAL A 70 0.57 -26.09 20.18
N LYS A 71 1.07 -26.13 21.42
CA LYS A 71 0.56 -25.30 22.52
C LYS A 71 0.79 -23.81 22.28
N GLU A 72 2.00 -23.43 21.82
CA GLU A 72 2.31 -22.04 21.52
C GLU A 72 1.58 -21.53 20.27
N GLN A 73 1.31 -22.39 19.28
CA GLN A 73 0.47 -22.02 18.13
C GLN A 73 -0.97 -21.71 18.56
N ALA A 74 -1.54 -22.51 19.46
CA ALA A 74 -2.85 -22.22 20.05
C ALA A 74 -2.84 -20.90 20.84
N GLU A 75 -1.78 -20.64 21.59
CA GLU A 75 -1.61 -19.37 22.31
C GLU A 75 -1.45 -18.17 21.36
N TRP A 76 -0.71 -18.34 20.26
CA TRP A 76 -0.56 -17.35 19.19
C TRP A 76 -1.92 -16.96 18.60
N GLY A 77 -2.74 -17.96 18.25
CA GLY A 77 -4.10 -17.73 17.75
C GLY A 77 -4.99 -17.05 18.79
N ARG A 78 -4.93 -17.48 20.05
CA ARG A 78 -5.71 -16.89 21.16
C ARG A 78 -5.36 -15.42 21.41
N LYS A 79 -4.08 -15.06 21.29
CA LYS A 79 -3.58 -13.68 21.46
C LYS A 79 -3.71 -12.84 20.19
N GLN A 80 -4.23 -13.41 19.09
CA GLN A 80 -4.33 -12.74 17.79
C GLN A 80 -2.99 -12.18 17.31
N CYS A 81 -1.91 -12.93 17.53
CA CYS A 81 -0.56 -12.45 17.25
C CYS A 81 -0.31 -12.13 15.78
N ASP A 82 -1.00 -12.78 14.84
CA ASP A 82 -0.92 -12.39 13.43
C ASP A 82 -1.38 -10.95 13.23
N GLN A 83 -2.45 -10.51 13.91
CA GLN A 83 -2.89 -9.12 13.87
C GLN A 83 -1.89 -8.23 14.61
N LEU A 84 -1.56 -8.53 15.87
CA LEU A 84 -0.72 -7.66 16.69
C LEU A 84 0.70 -7.45 16.13
N VAL A 85 1.28 -8.49 15.52
CA VAL A 85 2.64 -8.44 14.98
C VAL A 85 2.64 -7.89 13.57
N THR A 86 1.66 -8.24 12.73
CA THR A 86 1.56 -7.64 11.39
C THR A 86 1.20 -6.16 11.49
N GLU A 87 0.30 -5.77 12.38
CA GLU A 87 -0.02 -4.37 12.65
C GLU A 87 1.23 -3.60 13.11
N LYS A 88 2.09 -4.15 13.98
CA LYS A 88 3.30 -3.42 14.43
C LYS A 88 4.54 -3.55 13.52
N ALA A 89 4.62 -4.56 12.66
CA ALA A 89 5.72 -4.72 11.71
C ALA A 89 5.45 -4.04 10.36
N MET A 90 4.17 -3.83 10.01
CA MET A 90 3.76 -3.09 8.81
C MET A 90 3.44 -1.62 9.08
N PHE A 91 3.34 -1.21 10.34
CA PHE A 91 3.20 0.21 10.65
C PHE A 91 4.51 0.94 10.38
N VAL A 92 4.46 1.78 9.36
CA VAL A 92 5.23 3.00 9.28
C VAL A 92 5.10 3.71 10.64
N ARG A 93 6.11 3.62 11.49
CA ARG A 93 6.08 4.29 12.80
C ARG A 93 5.96 5.78 12.53
N SER A 94 4.93 6.44 13.06
CA SER A 94 4.71 7.87 12.77
C SER A 94 5.91 8.73 13.20
N GLU A 95 6.65 8.30 14.23
CA GLU A 95 7.90 8.92 14.69
C GLU A 95 9.02 8.88 13.64
N ALA A 96 9.00 7.91 12.73
CA ALA A 96 9.97 7.73 11.66
C ALA A 96 9.48 8.28 10.30
N LEU A 97 8.35 9.00 10.28
CA LEU A 97 7.88 9.69 9.10
C LEU A 97 8.56 11.06 8.96
N PRO A 98 8.91 11.48 7.73
CA PRO A 98 9.35 12.84 7.47
C PRO A 98 8.30 13.85 7.94
N ASP A 99 8.75 14.92 8.62
CA ASP A 99 7.88 16.05 8.98
C ASP A 99 8.03 17.15 7.94
N CYS A 100 7.03 17.28 7.05
CA CYS A 100 7.02 18.26 5.98
C CYS A 100 6.15 19.49 6.30
N SER A 101 5.72 19.64 7.54
CA SER A 101 4.81 20.71 7.99
C SER A 101 5.37 22.11 7.76
N ALA A 102 6.70 22.27 7.79
CA ALA A 102 7.38 23.56 7.66
C ALA A 102 7.58 24.03 6.20
N GLY A 103 7.26 23.18 5.21
CA GLY A 103 7.58 23.41 3.79
C GLY A 103 6.37 23.53 2.86
N SER A 104 5.18 23.82 3.40
CA SER A 104 3.90 23.86 2.68
C SER A 104 3.77 25.09 1.77
N GLY A 105 4.64 25.20 0.77
CA GLY A 105 4.33 25.97 -0.43
C GLY A 105 3.03 25.46 -1.08
N ASP A 106 2.40 26.30 -1.89
CA ASP A 106 1.16 25.99 -2.62
C ASP A 106 1.20 24.58 -3.25
N VAL A 107 0.41 23.66 -2.67
CA VAL A 107 0.37 22.23 -3.03
C VAL A 107 0.00 22.04 -4.50
N SER A 108 -0.73 22.99 -5.10
CA SER A 108 -1.16 22.93 -6.50
C SER A 108 -0.01 23.01 -7.51
N ARG A 109 1.16 23.53 -7.10
CA ARG A 109 2.33 23.70 -7.96
C ARG A 109 3.42 22.65 -7.77
N GLN A 110 3.19 21.68 -6.88
CA GLN A 110 4.17 20.64 -6.61
C GLN A 110 4.22 19.62 -7.76
N GLU A 111 5.44 19.31 -8.20
CA GLU A 111 5.73 18.25 -9.17
C GLU A 111 5.22 16.89 -8.67
N VAL A 112 4.70 16.08 -9.59
CA VAL A 112 4.18 14.74 -9.31
C VAL A 112 5.23 13.69 -9.70
N VAL A 113 5.66 12.91 -8.72
CA VAL A 113 6.51 11.74 -8.92
C VAL A 113 5.64 10.49 -8.88
N ALA A 114 5.48 9.84 -10.03
CA ALA A 114 4.82 8.55 -10.12
C ALA A 114 5.79 7.41 -9.79
N VAL A 115 5.50 6.64 -8.74
CA VAL A 115 6.21 5.41 -8.40
C VAL A 115 5.44 4.24 -9.01
N CYS A 116 5.99 3.67 -10.07
CA CYS A 116 5.35 2.61 -10.84
C CYS A 116 5.96 1.26 -10.46
N CYS A 117 5.13 0.33 -10.01
CA CYS A 117 5.52 -1.06 -9.76
C CYS A 117 4.48 -2.04 -10.31
N GLY A 118 4.94 -3.22 -10.72
CA GLY A 118 4.08 -4.34 -11.08
C GLY A 118 4.05 -5.36 -9.94
N THR A 119 2.91 -5.97 -9.67
CA THR A 119 2.76 -7.00 -8.64
C THR A 119 1.85 -8.15 -9.10
N THR A 120 1.99 -9.32 -8.49
CA THR A 120 1.19 -10.51 -8.81
C THR A 120 1.13 -11.50 -7.66
N THR A 121 0.05 -12.28 -7.61
CA THR A 121 -0.19 -13.34 -6.63
C THR A 121 -0.22 -14.75 -7.24
N ARG A 122 0.09 -14.91 -8.54
CA ARG A 122 0.00 -16.19 -9.27
C ARG A 122 0.75 -17.38 -8.65
N LYS A 123 1.73 -17.14 -7.80
CA LYS A 123 2.51 -18.19 -7.10
C LYS A 123 2.43 -18.09 -5.58
N VAL A 124 1.48 -17.29 -5.07
CA VAL A 124 1.29 -17.06 -3.64
C VAL A 124 0.06 -17.85 -3.20
N THR A 125 0.29 -18.94 -2.46
CA THR A 125 -0.82 -19.73 -1.88
C THR A 125 -1.48 -18.95 -0.75
N GLY A 126 -2.80 -18.74 -0.85
CA GLY A 126 -3.56 -17.96 0.12
C GLY A 126 -3.05 -16.52 0.21
N PRO A 127 -3.15 -15.73 -0.88
CA PRO A 127 -2.62 -14.38 -0.92
C PRO A 127 -3.31 -13.51 0.11
N GLN A 128 -2.48 -12.82 0.89
CA GLN A 128 -2.87 -11.87 1.92
C GLN A 128 -1.94 -10.68 1.80
N ILE A 129 -2.43 -9.47 2.06
CA ILE A 129 -1.62 -8.24 2.05
C ILE A 129 -0.31 -8.43 2.82
N SER A 130 -0.39 -9.04 4.00
CA SER A 130 0.75 -9.28 4.88
C SER A 130 1.88 -10.10 4.25
N LYS A 131 1.60 -10.86 3.19
CA LYS A 131 2.54 -11.75 2.50
C LYS A 131 3.13 -11.15 1.23
N LEU A 132 2.50 -10.13 0.65
CA LEU A 132 2.93 -9.59 -0.64
C LEU A 132 4.10 -8.62 -0.43
N ALA A 133 5.13 -8.74 -1.27
CA ALA A 133 6.35 -7.97 -1.18
C ALA A 133 6.08 -6.45 -1.18
N LEU A 134 5.12 -6.02 -2.01
CA LEU A 134 4.65 -4.64 -2.09
C LEU A 134 4.36 -4.00 -0.73
N PHE A 135 3.59 -4.70 0.13
CA PHE A 135 3.15 -4.19 1.43
C PHE A 135 4.16 -4.45 2.55
N ARG A 136 5.10 -5.36 2.33
CA ARG A 136 6.16 -5.70 3.29
C ARG A 136 7.39 -4.81 3.17
N TYR A 137 7.72 -4.41 1.94
CA TYR A 137 9.01 -3.83 1.62
C TYR A 137 8.85 -2.47 0.94
N LEU A 138 8.24 -2.44 -0.25
CA LEU A 138 8.23 -1.24 -1.08
C LEU A 138 7.41 -0.10 -0.45
N LEU A 139 6.14 -0.32 -0.14
CA LEU A 139 5.28 0.78 0.36
C LEU A 139 5.77 1.32 1.71
N PRO A 140 6.09 0.48 2.73
CA PRO A 140 6.63 1.00 3.98
C PRO A 140 7.92 1.80 3.78
N SER A 141 8.85 1.32 2.95
CA SER A 141 10.10 2.04 2.70
C SER A 141 9.89 3.36 1.94
N ILE A 142 8.93 3.44 1.01
CA ILE A 142 8.53 4.71 0.38
C ILE A 142 8.07 5.69 1.46
N ALA A 143 7.19 5.29 2.38
CA ALA A 143 6.67 6.20 3.41
C ALA A 143 7.78 6.82 4.27
N HIS A 144 8.83 6.05 4.57
CA HIS A 144 9.97 6.53 5.35
C HIS A 144 10.96 7.39 4.54
N THR A 145 10.88 7.38 3.22
CA THR A 145 11.88 7.98 2.33
C THR A 145 11.31 9.01 1.35
N VAL A 146 10.06 9.43 1.54
CA VAL A 146 9.52 10.55 0.76
C VAL A 146 10.29 11.84 1.06
N ASP A 147 10.61 12.58 0.00
CA ASP A 147 11.07 13.97 0.09
C ASP A 147 9.87 14.93 0.22
N CYS A 148 10.00 15.91 1.11
CA CYS A 148 9.03 17.01 1.26
C CYS A 148 8.97 17.91 0.02
N GLY A 149 7.78 18.50 -0.24
CA GLY A 149 7.56 19.45 -1.33
C GLY A 149 7.26 18.81 -2.69
N LEU A 150 6.99 17.50 -2.71
CA LEU A 150 6.59 16.74 -3.90
C LEU A 150 5.25 16.07 -3.65
N ARG A 151 4.51 15.81 -4.73
CA ARG A 151 3.33 14.93 -4.71
C ARG A 151 3.72 13.56 -5.23
N TYR A 152 3.18 12.52 -4.61
CA TYR A 152 3.45 11.14 -4.98
C TYR A 152 2.20 10.47 -5.55
N MET A 153 2.38 9.71 -6.62
CA MET A 153 1.36 8.84 -7.19
C MET A 153 1.93 7.44 -7.28
N VAL A 154 1.45 6.52 -6.44
CA VAL A 154 1.85 5.12 -6.48
C VAL A 154 0.95 4.40 -7.47
N VAL A 155 1.52 3.97 -8.60
CA VAL A 155 0.80 3.24 -9.66
C VAL A 155 1.19 1.78 -9.61
N VAL A 156 0.25 0.94 -9.19
CA VAL A 156 0.45 -0.50 -9.02
C VAL A 156 -0.26 -1.24 -10.15
N GLY A 157 0.53 -1.83 -11.03
CA GLY A 157 0.04 -2.69 -12.11
C GLY A 157 -0.15 -4.12 -11.64
N TYR A 158 -1.29 -4.73 -11.96
CA TYR A 158 -1.54 -6.15 -11.70
C TYR A 158 -2.14 -6.82 -12.93
N ASP A 159 -1.84 -8.10 -13.12
CA ASP A 159 -2.28 -8.83 -14.31
C ASP A 159 -3.78 -9.16 -14.20
N LYS A 160 -4.52 -9.00 -15.31
CA LYS A 160 -5.86 -9.57 -15.46
C LYS A 160 -5.78 -11.09 -15.25
N GLY A 161 -6.70 -11.62 -14.46
CA GLY A 161 -6.75 -13.00 -13.99
C GLY A 161 -5.99 -13.25 -12.68
N ASP A 162 -5.47 -12.20 -12.02
CA ASP A 162 -4.80 -12.37 -10.73
C ASP A 162 -5.80 -12.71 -9.61
N PRO A 163 -5.65 -13.83 -8.89
CA PRO A 163 -6.68 -14.36 -8.00
C PRO A 163 -6.96 -13.47 -6.77
N PHE A 164 -6.04 -12.57 -6.44
CA PHE A 164 -6.23 -11.60 -5.36
C PHE A 164 -6.81 -10.29 -5.91
N TYR A 165 -6.11 -9.67 -6.86
CA TYR A 165 -6.43 -8.32 -7.35
C TYR A 165 -7.65 -8.27 -8.29
N ASP A 166 -8.10 -9.39 -8.86
CA ASP A 166 -9.36 -9.43 -9.63
C ASP A 166 -10.61 -9.58 -8.77
N THR A 167 -10.47 -9.66 -7.44
CA THR A 167 -11.60 -9.73 -6.52
C THR A 167 -11.88 -8.37 -5.90
N TYR A 168 -13.16 -8.05 -5.70
CA TYR A 168 -13.56 -6.83 -4.98
C TYR A 168 -12.92 -6.77 -3.59
N HIS A 169 -12.97 -7.88 -2.85
CA HIS A 169 -12.36 -7.97 -1.52
C HIS A 169 -10.85 -7.68 -1.53
N GLY A 170 -10.09 -8.25 -2.47
CA GLY A 170 -8.65 -8.00 -2.58
C GLY A 170 -8.33 -6.53 -2.87
N LEU A 171 -9.07 -5.89 -3.79
CA LEU A 171 -8.88 -4.46 -4.09
C LEU A 171 -9.20 -3.57 -2.88
N THR A 172 -10.35 -3.79 -2.23
CA THR A 172 -10.73 -3.02 -1.04
C THR A 172 -9.72 -3.21 0.10
N GLN A 173 -9.15 -4.41 0.27
CA GLN A 173 -8.09 -4.61 1.24
C GLN A 173 -6.87 -3.72 0.93
N VAL A 174 -6.47 -3.62 -0.33
CA VAL A 174 -5.30 -2.85 -0.75
C VAL A 174 -5.52 -1.36 -0.54
N GLU A 175 -6.68 -0.85 -0.95
CA GLU A 175 -7.08 0.54 -0.77
C GLU A 175 -7.13 0.92 0.72
N ASN A 176 -7.82 0.13 1.54
CA ASN A 176 -7.90 0.35 2.99
C ASN A 176 -6.52 0.32 3.64
N TRP A 177 -5.65 -0.62 3.26
CA TRP A 177 -4.30 -0.68 3.80
C TRP A 177 -3.51 0.58 3.44
N PHE A 178 -3.56 0.99 2.17
CA PHE A 178 -2.85 2.17 1.70
C PHE A 178 -3.35 3.44 2.37
N GLU A 179 -4.67 3.61 2.48
CA GLU A 179 -5.25 4.77 3.14
C GLU A 179 -4.78 4.87 4.59
N GLN A 180 -4.88 3.77 5.34
CA GLN A 180 -4.57 3.72 6.77
C GLN A 180 -3.08 3.87 7.09
N HIS A 181 -2.20 3.31 6.26
CA HIS A 181 -0.76 3.21 6.57
C HIS A 181 0.12 4.18 5.78
N MET A 182 -0.38 4.69 4.65
CA MET A 182 0.36 5.61 3.77
C MET A 182 -0.33 6.97 3.74
N GLN A 183 -1.53 7.03 3.16
CA GLN A 183 -2.16 8.28 2.77
C GLN A 183 -2.48 9.16 3.98
N VAL A 184 -3.21 8.63 4.97
CA VAL A 184 -3.60 9.41 6.16
C VAL A 184 -2.38 9.83 7.00
N PRO A 185 -1.43 8.94 7.35
CA PRO A 185 -0.25 9.34 8.13
C PRO A 185 0.65 10.36 7.41
N LEU A 186 0.86 10.22 6.10
CA LEU A 186 1.69 11.15 5.32
C LEU A 186 1.00 12.49 5.10
N ALA A 187 -0.32 12.50 4.90
CA ALA A 187 -1.09 13.74 4.78
C ALA A 187 -1.03 14.57 6.08
N GLN A 188 -1.10 13.92 7.25
CA GLN A 188 -0.91 14.58 8.55
C GLN A 188 0.47 15.24 8.71
N ARG A 189 1.45 14.82 7.91
CA ARG A 189 2.81 15.37 7.88
C ARG A 189 3.06 16.28 6.69
N GLY A 190 2.03 16.66 5.94
CA GLY A 190 2.15 17.58 4.80
C GLY A 190 2.65 16.92 3.50
N VAL A 191 2.58 15.60 3.38
CA VAL A 191 2.93 14.87 2.15
C VAL A 191 1.66 14.34 1.49
N ASN A 192 1.43 14.75 0.23
CA ASN A 192 0.32 14.23 -0.56
C ASN A 192 0.80 13.00 -1.35
N ILE A 193 0.15 11.86 -1.10
CA ILE A 193 0.40 10.61 -1.79
C ILE A 193 -0.94 9.95 -2.15
N SER A 194 -1.03 9.37 -3.35
CA SER A 194 -2.23 8.68 -3.83
C SER A 194 -1.91 7.31 -4.41
N LEU A 195 -2.90 6.42 -4.44
CA LEU A 195 -2.79 5.09 -5.04
C LEU A 195 -3.59 5.03 -6.35
N ARG A 196 -3.05 4.33 -7.34
CA ARG A 196 -3.73 3.96 -8.59
C ARG A 196 -3.50 2.48 -8.87
N LEU A 197 -4.57 1.70 -8.89
CA LEU A 197 -4.54 0.27 -9.20
C LEU A 197 -4.90 0.10 -10.69
N VAL A 198 -3.96 -0.45 -11.47
CA VAL A 198 -4.11 -0.57 -12.93
C VAL A 198 -4.14 -2.04 -13.33
N LYS A 199 -5.28 -2.50 -13.81
CA LYS A 199 -5.45 -3.85 -14.36
C LYS A 199 -4.81 -3.94 -15.75
N VAL A 200 -3.89 -4.87 -15.94
CA VAL A 200 -3.11 -5.02 -17.18
C VAL A 200 -3.44 -6.33 -17.88
N VAL A 201 -3.76 -6.28 -19.17
CA VAL A 201 -3.87 -7.49 -20.02
C VAL A 201 -2.47 -7.93 -20.44
N ASN A 202 -1.82 -8.74 -19.60
CA ASN A 202 -0.45 -9.21 -19.81
C ASN A 202 -0.42 -10.68 -20.28
N THR A 203 -0.80 -10.91 -21.54
CA THR A 203 -0.84 -12.26 -22.14
C THR A 203 0.52 -12.96 -22.10
N LEU A 204 1.62 -12.20 -22.21
CA LEU A 204 2.99 -12.70 -22.18
C LEU A 204 3.49 -13.05 -20.77
N LYS A 205 2.80 -12.59 -19.71
CA LYS A 205 3.22 -12.75 -18.31
C LYS A 205 4.64 -12.24 -18.07
N LYS A 206 4.99 -11.10 -18.67
CA LYS A 206 6.31 -10.45 -18.54
C LYS A 206 6.19 -9.10 -17.85
N PRO A 207 7.26 -8.60 -17.19
CA PRO A 207 7.23 -7.28 -16.57
C PRO A 207 7.09 -6.13 -17.57
N GLY A 208 7.65 -6.27 -18.78
CA GLY A 208 7.66 -5.22 -19.81
C GLY A 208 6.27 -4.65 -20.14
N PRO A 209 5.30 -5.49 -20.55
CA PRO A 209 3.93 -5.04 -20.83
C PRO A 209 3.24 -4.33 -19.65
N VAL A 210 3.49 -4.79 -18.41
CA VAL A 210 2.97 -4.16 -17.20
C VAL A 210 3.53 -2.76 -17.05
N PHE A 211 4.86 -2.62 -17.11
CA PHE A 211 5.51 -1.31 -16.99
C PHE A 211 5.08 -0.34 -18.09
N ASN A 212 4.96 -0.79 -19.34
CA ASN A 212 4.49 0.08 -20.43
C ASN A 212 3.08 0.62 -20.15
N THR A 213 2.19 -0.23 -19.63
CA THR A 213 0.81 0.16 -19.33
C THR A 213 0.73 1.14 -18.17
N ILE A 214 1.39 0.85 -17.04
CA ILE A 214 1.31 1.71 -15.85
C ILE A 214 2.07 3.02 -16.01
N THR A 215 3.18 3.03 -16.76
CA THR A 215 3.91 4.28 -17.02
C THR A 215 3.17 5.17 -18.01
N LYS A 216 2.50 4.59 -19.02
CA LYS A 216 1.55 5.34 -19.84
C LYS A 216 0.42 5.93 -19.01
N TYR A 217 -0.20 5.11 -18.15
CA TYR A 217 -1.26 5.58 -17.25
C TYR A 217 -0.79 6.75 -16.36
N ALA A 218 0.39 6.61 -15.75
CA ALA A 218 0.98 7.67 -14.92
C ALA A 218 1.21 8.97 -15.70
N TYR A 219 1.71 8.88 -16.94
CA TYR A 219 1.90 10.02 -17.82
C TYR A 219 0.57 10.70 -18.17
N ASP A 220 -0.44 9.91 -18.55
CA ASP A 220 -1.77 10.41 -18.91
C ASP A 220 -2.47 11.10 -17.71
N GLU A 221 -2.20 10.65 -16.47
CA GLU A 221 -2.67 11.26 -15.21
C GLU A 221 -1.84 12.48 -14.76
N GLY A 222 -0.88 12.93 -15.58
CA GLY A 222 -0.12 14.16 -15.35
C GLY A 222 1.08 13.99 -14.41
N ALA A 223 1.71 12.82 -14.36
CA ALA A 223 3.00 12.67 -13.68
C ALA A 223 4.11 13.46 -14.39
N ASP A 224 4.84 14.29 -13.65
CA ASP A 224 6.01 15.01 -14.17
C ASP A 224 7.23 14.09 -14.28
N TYR A 225 7.37 13.16 -13.34
CA TYR A 225 8.46 12.18 -13.30
C TYR A 225 7.92 10.78 -13.04
N ILE A 226 8.54 9.79 -13.67
CA ILE A 226 8.15 8.37 -13.55
C ILE A 226 9.35 7.57 -13.06
N TYR A 227 9.19 6.97 -11.88
CA TYR A 227 10.18 6.08 -11.27
C TYR A 227 9.68 4.63 -11.31
N ARG A 228 10.38 3.77 -12.05
CA ARG A 228 10.05 2.35 -12.16
C ARG A 228 10.81 1.56 -11.10
N VAL A 229 10.08 0.73 -10.35
CA VAL A 229 10.66 -0.08 -9.28
C VAL A 229 9.96 -1.43 -9.19
N ASN A 230 10.68 -2.47 -8.72
CA ASN A 230 10.06 -3.76 -8.43
C ASN A 230 9.33 -3.71 -7.08
N ASP A 231 8.31 -4.54 -6.90
CA ASP A 231 7.50 -4.56 -5.67
C ASP A 231 8.23 -5.14 -4.45
N ASP A 232 9.38 -5.79 -4.65
CA ASP A 232 10.27 -6.34 -3.62
C ASP A 232 11.47 -5.46 -3.28
N THR A 233 11.49 -4.21 -3.76
CA THR A 233 12.56 -3.25 -3.48
C THR A 233 12.30 -2.48 -2.17
N GLU A 234 13.36 -2.17 -1.43
CA GLU A 234 13.33 -1.25 -0.29
C GLU A 234 14.11 0.04 -0.60
N MET A 235 13.50 1.19 -0.33
CA MET A 235 14.18 2.49 -0.39
C MET A 235 14.93 2.75 0.92
N ALA A 236 16.24 2.94 0.84
CA ALA A 236 17.07 3.11 2.04
C ALA A 236 17.15 4.56 2.56
N SER A 237 16.92 5.55 1.69
CA SER A 237 17.06 6.98 2.01
C SER A 237 16.13 7.82 1.14
N PRO A 238 15.90 9.10 1.49
CA PRO A 238 15.28 10.06 0.57
C PRO A 238 15.93 10.02 -0.81
N TRP A 239 15.11 10.01 -1.86
CA TRP A 239 15.54 9.62 -3.20
C TRP A 239 14.97 10.47 -4.33
N ALA A 240 13.76 11.01 -4.18
CA ALA A 240 13.01 11.62 -5.27
C ALA A 240 13.64 12.93 -5.75
N LYS A 241 14.09 13.79 -4.84
CA LYS A 241 14.78 15.04 -5.22
C LYS A 241 16.07 14.78 -5.97
N LYS A 242 16.87 13.79 -5.53
CA LYS A 242 18.10 13.38 -6.20
C LYS A 242 17.83 12.78 -7.58
N PHE A 243 16.69 12.11 -7.74
CA PHE A 243 16.26 11.58 -9.03
C PHE A 243 15.83 12.69 -10.00
N ILE A 244 15.07 13.68 -9.51
CA ILE A 244 14.58 14.81 -10.31
C ILE A 244 15.70 15.77 -10.73
N SER A 245 16.74 15.94 -9.90
CA SER A 245 17.82 16.90 -10.16
C SER A 245 18.91 16.43 -11.15
N GLN A 246 18.72 15.27 -11.80
CA GLN A 246 19.68 14.69 -12.76
C GLN A 246 19.29 15.00 -14.20
#